data_AF-A0A6A4W7M3-F1
#
_entry.id   AF-A0A6A4W7M3-F1
#
_cell.length_a   1.000
_cell.length_b   1.000
_cell.length_c   1.000
_cell.angle_alpha   90.00
_cell.angle_beta   90.00
_cell.angle_gamma   90.00
#
_symmetry.space_group_name_H-M   'P 1'
#
loop_
_entity.id
_entity.type
_entity.pdbx_description
1 polymer ?
#
loop_
_entity_poly.entity_id
_entity_poly.type
_entity_poly.pdbx_seq_one_letter_code
_entity_poly.pdbx_strand_id
1 'polypeptide(L)'
;MECATISELADSLSTRFETAKTAFRLHVSAGRDAEEVSEMMAHVTDIQRGLRDLRAAVDQEKAHLEFAQATLASLRVERARVEHLMANLPSRLPSLQAEQKAAANSAAQTNGVGKPASGSSRPGTAASSNGEKPAPSIAYLTVDEFNAVPQYMRGRGTRDQSNKLLEELNSVIAARYALMRRPRSELSGAQRKLWMECKREENPKTKGSLFFTEEDFKRFKKSSLSKAMRQLLVVLRHVGRISSLREGGAVVRHVLT
;
A
#
# COMPACT_ATOMS: atom_id res chain seq x y z
N MET A 1 -36.34 -4.76 34.60
CA MET A 1 -35.32 -3.72 34.45
C MET A 1 -34.93 -3.68 32.98
N GLU A 2 -35.56 -2.79 32.22
CA GLU A 2 -35.21 -2.56 30.82
C GLU A 2 -34.05 -1.56 30.81
N CYS A 3 -32.87 -2.00 30.41
CA CYS A 3 -31.74 -1.09 30.16
C CYS A 3 -31.83 -0.67 28.69
N ALA A 4 -31.89 0.62 28.40
CA ALA A 4 -32.04 1.13 27.04
C ALA A 4 -30.69 1.23 26.31
N THR A 5 -29.60 1.32 27.06
CA THR A 5 -28.24 1.39 26.52
C THR A 5 -27.30 0.36 27.14
N ILE A 6 -26.26 -0.02 26.38
CA ILE A 6 -25.19 -0.90 26.86
C ILE A 6 -24.48 -0.29 28.09
N SER A 7 -24.38 1.04 28.17
CA SER A 7 -23.81 1.72 29.33
C SER A 7 -24.69 1.55 30.57
N GLU A 8 -25.99 1.76 30.45
CA GLU A 8 -26.94 1.55 31.55
C GLU A 8 -26.95 0.10 32.02
N LEU A 9 -26.86 -0.86 31.09
CA LEU A 9 -26.74 -2.27 31.42
C LEU A 9 -25.44 -2.56 32.17
N ALA A 10 -24.32 -1.99 31.72
CA ALA A 10 -23.02 -2.18 32.36
C ALA A 10 -22.97 -1.59 33.77
N ASP A 11 -23.55 -0.41 33.97
CA ASP A 11 -23.59 0.27 35.26
C ASP A 11 -24.54 -0.47 36.23
N SER A 12 -25.72 -0.90 35.75
CA SER A 12 -26.68 -1.73 36.50
C SER A 12 -26.07 -3.07 36.93
N LEU A 13 -25.36 -3.75 36.02
CA LEU A 13 -24.67 -5.00 36.33
C LEU A 13 -23.53 -4.76 37.33
N SER A 14 -22.76 -3.68 37.19
CA SER A 14 -21.67 -3.34 38.11
C SER A 14 -22.20 -3.11 39.53
N THR A 15 -23.30 -2.37 39.69
CA THR A 15 -23.94 -2.17 41.00
C THR A 15 -24.40 -3.50 41.60
N ARG A 16 -25.06 -4.36 40.81
CA ARG A 16 -25.50 -5.68 41.28
C ARG A 16 -24.34 -6.58 41.68
N PHE A 17 -23.23 -6.54 40.96
CA PHE A 17 -22.04 -7.30 41.31
C PHE A 17 -21.41 -6.79 42.62
N GLU A 18 -21.37 -5.48 42.88
CA GLU A 18 -20.90 -4.95 44.16
C GLU A 18 -21.83 -5.30 45.33
N THR A 19 -23.15 -5.32 45.10
CA THR A 19 -24.13 -5.80 46.09
C THR A 19 -23.95 -7.30 46.36
N ALA A 20 -23.73 -8.11 45.32
CA ALA A 20 -23.45 -9.53 45.47
C ALA A 20 -22.14 -9.75 46.26
N LYS A 21 -21.08 -9.01 45.94
CA LYS A 21 -19.78 -9.06 46.61
C LYS A 21 -19.86 -8.71 48.10
N THR A 22 -20.67 -7.71 48.45
CA THR A 22 -20.88 -7.30 49.85
C THR A 22 -21.71 -8.35 50.61
N ALA A 23 -22.79 -8.86 50.03
CA ALA A 23 -23.56 -9.95 50.62
C ALA A 23 -22.71 -11.21 50.85
N PHE A 24 -21.80 -11.51 49.92
CA PHE A 24 -20.92 -12.68 50.01
C PHE A 24 -19.83 -12.54 51.07
N ARG A 25 -19.21 -11.36 51.20
CA ARG A 25 -18.25 -11.08 52.28
C ARG A 25 -18.88 -11.29 53.66
N LEU A 26 -20.15 -10.91 53.82
CA LEU A 26 -20.92 -11.16 55.04
C LEU A 26 -21.17 -12.67 55.22
N HIS A 27 -21.47 -13.42 54.15
CA HIS A 27 -21.70 -14.86 54.23
C HIS A 27 -20.43 -15.67 54.56
N VAL A 28 -19.25 -15.31 54.01
CA VAL A 28 -17.96 -15.92 54.37
C VAL A 28 -17.66 -15.73 55.85
N SER A 29 -17.98 -14.56 56.42
CA SER A 29 -17.79 -14.28 57.85
C SER A 29 -18.69 -15.12 58.78
N ALA A 30 -19.73 -15.76 58.23
CA ALA A 30 -20.69 -16.60 58.96
C ALA A 30 -20.33 -18.11 58.94
N GLY A 31 -19.21 -18.51 58.32
CA GLY A 31 -18.56 -19.80 58.57
C GLY A 31 -19.11 -21.05 57.87
N ARG A 32 -19.78 -20.94 56.71
CA ARG A 32 -20.11 -22.10 55.86
C ARG A 32 -19.65 -21.88 54.41
N ASP A 33 -19.11 -22.95 53.82
CA ASP A 33 -18.77 -23.12 52.39
C ASP A 33 -17.83 -22.06 51.78
N ALA A 34 -16.78 -21.69 52.53
CA ALA A 34 -15.84 -20.64 52.13
C ALA A 34 -15.11 -20.88 50.79
N GLU A 35 -14.97 -22.14 50.35
CA GLU A 35 -14.25 -22.50 49.12
C GLU A 35 -15.10 -22.29 47.86
N GLU A 36 -16.34 -22.80 47.83
CA GLU A 36 -17.31 -22.56 46.74
C GLU A 36 -17.63 -21.06 46.61
N VAL A 37 -17.66 -20.36 47.75
CA VAL A 37 -17.87 -18.93 47.88
C VAL A 37 -16.59 -18.13 47.50
N SER A 38 -15.42 -18.74 47.48
CA SER A 38 -14.22 -18.10 46.91
C SER A 38 -14.21 -18.22 45.37
N GLU A 39 -14.58 -19.38 44.85
CA GLU A 39 -14.62 -19.66 43.42
C GLU A 39 -15.67 -18.80 42.69
N MET A 40 -16.88 -18.70 43.24
CA MET A 40 -17.92 -17.83 42.68
C MET A 40 -17.51 -16.35 42.63
N MET A 41 -16.71 -15.89 43.61
CA MET A 41 -16.16 -14.53 43.61
C MET A 41 -15.14 -14.32 42.51
N ALA A 42 -14.27 -15.30 42.26
CA ALA A 42 -13.33 -15.25 41.15
C ALA A 42 -14.07 -15.09 39.83
N HIS A 43 -15.11 -15.89 39.59
CA HIS A 43 -15.94 -15.79 38.38
C HIS A 43 -16.62 -14.43 38.23
N VAL A 44 -17.20 -13.89 39.30
CA VAL A 44 -17.80 -12.55 39.28
C VAL A 44 -16.76 -11.48 38.93
N THR A 45 -15.56 -11.56 39.51
CA THR A 45 -14.48 -10.60 39.20
C THR A 45 -13.98 -10.71 37.77
N ASP A 46 -13.94 -11.91 37.22
CA ASP A 46 -13.56 -12.16 35.82
C ASP A 46 -14.59 -11.60 34.85
N ILE A 47 -15.89 -11.80 35.13
CA ILE A 47 -16.99 -11.22 34.34
C ILE A 47 -16.95 -9.69 34.41
N GLN A 48 -16.73 -9.10 35.58
CA GLN A 48 -16.58 -7.65 35.74
C GLN A 48 -15.39 -7.11 34.93
N ARG A 49 -14.27 -7.83 34.89
CA ARG A 49 -13.10 -7.46 34.06
C ARG A 49 -13.45 -7.52 32.58
N GLY A 50 -14.04 -8.62 32.12
CA GLY A 50 -14.45 -8.76 30.72
C GLY A 50 -15.42 -7.67 30.26
N LEU A 51 -16.35 -7.26 31.14
CA LEU A 51 -17.30 -6.19 30.83
C LEU A 51 -16.62 -4.81 30.73
N ARG A 52 -15.61 -4.54 31.57
CA ARG A 52 -14.79 -3.32 31.47
C ARG A 52 -13.96 -3.29 30.18
N ASP A 53 -13.34 -4.42 29.82
CA ASP A 53 -12.55 -4.54 28.60
C ASP A 53 -13.43 -4.35 27.36
N LEU A 54 -14.63 -4.93 27.35
CA LEU A 54 -15.61 -4.74 26.29
C LEU A 54 -16.06 -3.28 26.17
N ARG A 55 -16.30 -2.58 27.30
CA ARG A 55 -16.63 -1.15 27.29
C ARG A 55 -15.49 -0.33 26.68
N ALA A 56 -14.25 -0.58 27.09
CA ALA A 56 -13.09 0.11 26.56
C ALA A 56 -12.93 -0.12 25.04
N ALA A 57 -13.15 -1.35 24.56
CA ALA A 57 -13.12 -1.66 23.14
C ALA A 57 -14.23 -0.93 22.34
N VAL A 58 -15.45 -0.87 22.89
CA VAL A 58 -16.56 -0.14 22.26
C VAL A 58 -16.26 1.36 22.18
N ASP A 59 -15.68 1.95 23.23
CA ASP A 59 -15.32 3.37 23.24
C ASP A 59 -14.18 3.67 22.25
N GLN A 60 -13.20 2.77 22.13
CA GLN A 60 -12.15 2.87 21.13
C GLN A 60 -12.70 2.81 19.70
N GLU A 61 -13.63 1.88 19.43
CA GLU A 61 -14.23 1.73 18.10
C GLU A 61 -15.07 2.95 17.71
N LYS A 62 -15.80 3.55 18.67
CA LYS A 62 -16.51 4.82 18.45
C LYS A 62 -15.55 5.95 18.08
N ALA A 63 -14.42 6.08 18.77
CA ALA A 63 -13.42 7.10 18.45
C ALA A 63 -12.81 6.89 17.05
N HIS A 64 -12.56 5.64 16.65
CA HIS A 64 -12.09 5.31 15.30
C HIS A 64 -13.14 5.66 14.23
N LEU A 65 -14.42 5.40 14.50
CA LEU A 65 -15.52 5.76 13.61
C LEU A 65 -15.64 7.27 13.43
N GLU A 66 -15.54 8.05 14.51
CA GLU A 66 -15.55 9.52 14.46
C GLU A 66 -14.38 10.05 13.61
N PHE A 67 -13.17 9.53 13.83
CA PHE A 67 -12.00 9.88 13.05
C PHE A 67 -12.15 9.54 11.55
N ALA A 68 -12.67 8.36 11.24
CA ALA A 68 -12.92 7.92 9.87
C ALA A 68 -13.97 8.82 9.18
N GLN A 69 -15.04 9.18 9.88
CA GLN A 69 -16.07 10.09 9.38
C GLN A 69 -15.51 11.49 9.10
N ALA A 70 -14.68 12.03 9.99
CA ALA A 70 -14.01 13.32 9.79
C ALA A 70 -13.09 13.30 8.56
N THR A 71 -12.36 12.21 8.36
CA THR A 71 -11.48 12.02 7.19
C THR A 71 -12.29 11.89 5.89
N LEU A 72 -13.41 11.17 5.91
CA LEU A 72 -14.30 11.10 4.74
C LEU A 72 -14.90 12.46 4.40
N ALA A 73 -15.26 13.27 5.41
CA ALA A 73 -15.76 14.62 5.18
C ALA A 73 -14.71 15.52 4.51
N SER A 74 -13.45 15.49 4.95
CA SER A 74 -12.38 16.27 4.33
C SER A 74 -12.08 15.83 2.90
N LEU A 75 -12.04 14.52 2.65
CA LEU A 75 -11.87 13.97 1.30
C LEU A 75 -13.00 14.37 0.34
N ARG A 76 -14.24 14.45 0.83
CA ARG A 76 -15.38 14.93 0.02
C ARG A 76 -15.19 16.39 -0.39
N VAL A 77 -14.71 17.24 0.51
CA VAL A 77 -14.41 18.65 0.21
C VAL A 77 -13.30 18.76 -0.84
N GLU A 78 -12.21 18.03 -0.67
CA GLU A 78 -11.11 18.05 -1.64
C GLU A 78 -11.53 17.49 -3.00
N ARG A 79 -12.35 16.44 -3.03
CA ARG A 79 -12.92 15.93 -4.27
C ARG A 79 -13.76 16.99 -4.99
N ALA A 80 -14.66 17.66 -4.27
CA ALA A 80 -15.48 18.74 -4.85
C ALA A 80 -14.60 19.89 -5.39
N ARG A 81 -13.50 20.20 -4.70
CA ARG A 81 -12.52 21.20 -5.15
C ARG A 81 -11.84 20.78 -6.45
N VAL A 82 -11.39 19.54 -6.56
CA VAL A 82 -10.78 19.00 -7.78
C VAL A 82 -11.79 18.99 -8.93
N GLU A 83 -13.02 18.56 -8.69
CA GLU A 83 -14.09 18.59 -9.69
C GLU A 83 -14.37 20.02 -10.18
N HIS A 84 -14.41 21.00 -9.27
CA HIS A 84 -14.55 22.42 -9.62
C HIS A 84 -13.36 22.93 -10.44
N LEU A 85 -12.13 22.56 -10.08
CA LEU A 85 -10.94 22.92 -10.86
C LEU A 85 -11.01 22.31 -12.27
N MET A 86 -11.37 21.03 -12.38
CA MET A 86 -11.55 20.35 -13.68
C MET A 86 -12.60 21.03 -14.56
N ALA A 87 -13.73 21.46 -13.98
CA ALA A 87 -14.79 22.15 -14.72
C ALA A 87 -14.37 23.56 -15.18
N ASN A 88 -13.46 24.22 -14.47
CA ASN A 88 -13.03 25.60 -14.74
C ASN A 88 -11.61 25.68 -15.31
N LEU A 89 -11.13 24.60 -15.94
CA LEU A 89 -9.79 24.58 -16.51
C LEU A 89 -9.71 25.55 -17.72
N PRO A 90 -8.78 26.52 -17.73
CA PRO A 90 -8.61 27.41 -18.87
C PRO A 90 -8.16 26.66 -20.13
N SER A 91 -8.71 27.03 -21.28
CA SER A 91 -8.48 26.36 -22.58
C SER A 91 -7.04 26.45 -23.11
N ARG A 92 -6.15 27.21 -22.46
CA ARG A 92 -4.74 27.40 -22.83
C ARG A 92 -3.78 26.97 -21.72
N LEU A 93 -3.99 25.79 -21.15
CA LEU A 93 -2.99 25.14 -20.30
C LEU A 93 -1.92 24.45 -21.17
N PRO A 94 -0.61 24.61 -20.87
CA PRO A 94 0.48 24.04 -21.67
C PRO A 94 0.40 22.52 -21.86
N SER A 95 -0.23 21.79 -20.93
CA SER A 95 -0.43 20.34 -21.01
C SER A 95 -1.46 19.91 -22.06
N LEU A 96 -2.55 20.66 -22.23
CA LEU A 96 -3.59 20.36 -23.23
C LEU A 96 -3.15 20.76 -24.65
N GLN A 97 -2.22 21.72 -24.77
CA GLN A 97 -1.63 22.08 -26.07
C GLN A 97 -0.73 20.98 -26.64
N ALA A 98 -0.11 20.15 -25.80
CA ALA A 98 0.64 18.98 -26.26
C ALA A 98 -0.30 17.92 -26.86
N GLU A 99 -1.49 17.75 -26.30
CA GLU A 99 -2.52 16.84 -26.81
C GLU A 99 -3.22 17.40 -28.07
N GLN A 100 -3.48 18.71 -28.12
CA GLN A 100 -4.07 19.36 -29.31
C GLN A 100 -3.09 19.46 -30.49
N LYS A 101 -1.79 19.66 -30.25
CA LYS A 101 -0.76 19.60 -31.32
C LYS A 101 -0.52 18.17 -31.83
N ALA A 102 -0.75 17.15 -31.01
CA ALA A 102 -0.70 15.76 -31.46
C ALA A 102 -1.89 15.40 -32.37
N ALA A 103 -3.07 15.95 -32.13
CA ALA A 103 -4.25 15.72 -32.98
C ALA A 103 -4.20 16.51 -34.31
N ALA A 104 -3.59 17.71 -34.33
CA ALA A 104 -3.49 18.53 -35.55
C ALA A 104 -2.38 18.08 -36.52
N ASN A 105 -1.38 17.31 -36.07
CA ASN A 105 -0.22 16.93 -36.88
C ASN A 105 -0.39 15.65 -37.72
N SER A 106 -1.57 15.04 -37.79
CA SER A 106 -1.86 13.92 -38.72
C SER A 106 -2.39 14.37 -40.10
N ALA A 107 -2.49 15.67 -40.38
CA ALA A 107 -3.12 16.17 -41.62
C ALA A 107 -2.19 16.90 -42.62
N ALA A 108 -0.87 17.00 -42.41
CA ALA A 108 0.00 17.66 -43.39
C ALA A 108 1.44 17.12 -43.41
N GLN A 109 1.71 16.17 -44.31
CA GLN A 109 3.04 15.95 -44.87
C GLN A 109 3.29 16.99 -45.96
N THR A 110 4.35 17.80 -45.86
CA THR A 110 5.23 18.15 -47.00
C THR A 110 6.60 18.65 -46.51
N ASN A 111 7.65 18.04 -47.09
CA ASN A 111 9.08 18.34 -47.20
C ASN A 111 9.67 19.70 -46.76
N GLY A 112 10.94 19.66 -46.27
CA GLY A 112 11.86 20.80 -46.33
C GLY A 112 13.05 20.76 -45.34
N VAL A 113 14.27 20.79 -45.89
CA VAL A 113 15.60 20.69 -45.25
C VAL A 113 16.02 22.00 -44.52
N GLY A 114 16.82 21.90 -43.44
CA GLY A 114 17.71 23.00 -43.00
C GLY A 114 17.99 23.12 -41.48
N LYS A 115 19.26 23.00 -41.10
CA LYS A 115 19.90 23.38 -39.80
C LYS A 115 21.02 24.41 -40.16
N PRO A 116 21.76 25.10 -39.25
CA PRO A 116 21.60 25.34 -37.80
C PRO A 116 21.95 26.79 -37.28
N ALA A 117 21.75 27.00 -35.97
CA ALA A 117 22.68 27.62 -34.98
C ALA A 117 22.54 29.09 -34.49
N SER A 118 22.80 29.20 -33.17
CA SER A 118 23.24 30.35 -32.34
C SER A 118 22.18 31.36 -31.87
N GLY A 119 22.11 31.82 -30.62
CA GLY A 119 22.91 31.62 -29.40
C GLY A 119 22.61 32.75 -28.39
N SER A 120 22.77 32.48 -27.08
CA SER A 120 22.90 33.44 -25.94
C SER A 120 21.64 34.26 -25.57
N SER A 121 21.27 34.58 -24.32
CA SER A 121 21.97 34.60 -23.02
C SER A 121 20.95 34.61 -21.86
N ARG A 122 21.35 33.96 -20.76
CA ARG A 122 20.84 34.03 -19.36
C ARG A 122 21.25 35.36 -18.69
N PRO A 123 20.87 35.76 -17.44
CA PRO A 123 20.92 34.96 -16.19
C PRO A 123 19.82 35.21 -15.11
N GLY A 124 19.36 34.17 -14.40
CA GLY A 124 19.62 33.96 -12.95
C GLY A 124 18.26 33.83 -12.21
N THR A 125 17.94 32.89 -11.32
CA THR A 125 18.73 32.22 -10.27
C THR A 125 18.10 30.87 -9.88
N ALA A 126 18.97 29.86 -9.75
CA ALA A 126 18.93 28.66 -8.89
C ALA A 126 17.61 27.99 -8.47
N ALA A 127 17.29 26.85 -9.09
CA ALA A 127 17.33 25.53 -8.43
C ALA A 127 17.07 24.44 -9.50
N SER A 128 18.14 23.76 -9.91
CA SER A 128 18.07 22.61 -10.81
C SER A 128 17.66 21.39 -10.00
N SER A 129 16.43 20.91 -10.18
CA SER A 129 16.10 19.51 -9.95
C SER A 129 15.62 18.95 -11.28
N ASN A 130 16.48 18.18 -11.96
CA ASN A 130 16.06 17.28 -13.03
C ASN A 130 14.89 16.45 -12.50
N GLY A 131 13.69 16.78 -12.96
CA GLY A 131 12.46 16.06 -12.64
C GLY A 131 12.43 14.71 -13.36
N GLU A 132 13.39 13.84 -13.08
CA GLU A 132 13.15 12.41 -13.26
C GLU A 132 12.08 12.04 -12.26
N LYS A 133 10.82 11.94 -12.73
CA LYS A 133 9.74 11.39 -11.91
C LYS A 133 10.24 10.07 -11.33
N PRO A 134 10.35 9.93 -10.00
CA PRO A 134 10.85 8.71 -9.39
C PRO A 134 9.97 7.57 -9.91
N ALA A 135 10.61 6.50 -10.38
CA ALA A 135 9.88 5.33 -10.82
C ALA A 135 8.93 4.90 -9.68
N PRO A 136 7.66 4.59 -9.97
CA PRO A 136 6.75 4.04 -8.98
C PRO A 136 7.44 2.87 -8.26
N SER A 137 7.54 2.98 -6.94
CA SER A 137 8.29 2.08 -6.07
C SER A 137 7.30 1.36 -5.16
N ILE A 138 7.52 0.06 -4.96
CA ILE A 138 6.72 -0.77 -4.07
C ILE A 138 7.00 -0.34 -2.62
N ALA A 139 5.95 -0.02 -1.86
CA ALA A 139 6.06 0.36 -0.46
C ALA A 139 6.46 -0.81 0.43
N TYR A 140 7.22 -0.52 1.49
CA TYR A 140 7.61 -1.49 2.51
C TYR A 140 6.40 -2.08 3.24
N LEU A 141 6.60 -3.27 3.80
CA LEU A 141 5.63 -3.94 4.67
C LEU A 141 5.73 -3.40 6.09
N THR A 142 4.58 -3.01 6.63
CA THR A 142 4.41 -2.70 8.05
C THR A 142 4.41 -3.98 8.90
N VAL A 143 4.50 -3.82 10.22
CA VAL A 143 4.49 -4.95 11.16
C VAL A 143 3.14 -5.67 11.12
N ASP A 144 2.05 -4.90 11.08
CA ASP A 144 0.69 -5.44 11.10
C ASP A 144 0.35 -6.19 9.81
N GLU A 145 0.69 -5.62 8.65
CA GLU A 145 0.52 -6.29 7.34
C GLU A 145 1.29 -7.61 7.29
N PHE A 146 2.51 -7.65 7.83
CA PHE A 146 3.31 -8.87 7.84
C PHE A 146 2.76 -9.91 8.82
N ASN A 147 2.26 -9.49 9.98
CA ASN A 147 1.71 -10.39 10.99
C ASN A 147 0.34 -10.95 10.58
N ALA A 148 -0.43 -10.21 9.78
CA ALA A 148 -1.68 -10.68 9.20
C ALA A 148 -1.49 -11.83 8.20
N VAL A 149 -0.30 -11.98 7.60
CA VAL A 149 -0.03 -13.06 6.63
C VAL A 149 0.03 -14.41 7.37
N PRO A 150 -0.72 -15.43 6.94
CA PRO A 150 -0.67 -16.76 7.56
C PRO A 150 0.73 -17.36 7.59
N GLN A 151 1.08 -18.05 8.68
CA GLN A 151 2.43 -18.61 8.88
C GLN A 151 2.87 -19.55 7.76
N TYR A 152 1.96 -20.37 7.23
CA TYR A 152 2.27 -21.29 6.13
C TYR A 152 2.67 -20.55 4.83
N MET A 153 2.23 -19.30 4.64
CA MET A 153 2.65 -18.47 3.50
C MET A 153 3.96 -17.73 3.77
N ARG A 154 4.18 -17.26 5.00
CA ARG A 154 5.44 -16.64 5.42
C ARG A 154 6.62 -17.61 5.38
N GLY A 155 6.34 -18.89 5.66
CA GLY A 155 7.37 -19.90 5.83
C GLY A 155 8.31 -19.53 6.98
N ARG A 156 9.62 -19.54 6.73
CA ARG A 156 10.65 -19.08 7.69
C ARG A 156 11.10 -17.64 7.44
N GLY A 157 10.47 -16.94 6.50
CA GLY A 157 10.86 -15.59 6.11
C GLY A 157 10.53 -14.56 7.18
N THR A 158 11.40 -13.58 7.39
CA THR A 158 11.14 -12.45 8.29
C THR A 158 10.63 -11.21 7.53
N ARG A 159 10.03 -10.26 8.26
CA ARG A 159 9.63 -8.97 7.69
C ARG A 159 10.82 -8.24 7.07
N ASP A 160 11.97 -8.26 7.74
CA ASP A 160 13.17 -7.56 7.25
C ASP A 160 13.70 -8.20 5.96
N GLN A 161 13.62 -9.54 5.83
CA GLN A 161 13.95 -10.21 4.57
C GLN A 161 12.97 -9.83 3.45
N SER A 162 11.68 -9.68 3.77
CA SER A 162 10.65 -9.25 2.82
C SER A 162 10.90 -7.81 2.36
N ASN A 163 11.24 -6.91 3.29
CA ASN A 163 11.56 -5.51 2.98
C ASN A 163 12.87 -5.37 2.20
N LYS A 164 13.90 -6.17 2.50
CA LYS A 164 15.12 -6.24 1.68
C LYS A 164 14.83 -6.70 0.25
N LEU A 165 13.96 -7.71 0.09
CA LEU A 165 13.53 -8.12 -1.25
C LEU A 165 12.78 -7.00 -1.97
N LEU A 166 11.92 -6.25 -1.28
CA LEU A 166 11.23 -5.09 -1.87
C LEU A 166 12.21 -4.02 -2.37
N GLU A 167 13.27 -3.74 -1.61
CA GLU A 167 14.32 -2.82 -2.03
C GLU A 167 15.06 -3.33 -3.30
N GLU A 168 15.40 -4.62 -3.34
CA GLU A 168 16.00 -5.24 -4.52
C GLU A 168 15.06 -5.17 -5.73
N LEU A 169 13.78 -5.44 -5.54
CA LEU A 169 12.75 -5.35 -6.58
C LEU A 169 12.63 -3.92 -7.12
N ASN A 170 12.53 -2.93 -6.23
CA ASN A 170 12.47 -1.53 -6.60
C ASN A 170 13.70 -1.11 -7.41
N SER A 171 14.89 -1.59 -7.02
CA SER A 171 16.14 -1.36 -7.76
C SER A 171 16.12 -1.98 -9.16
N VAL A 172 15.63 -3.21 -9.31
CA VAL A 172 15.51 -3.89 -10.63
C VAL A 172 14.51 -3.18 -11.53
N ILE A 173 13.36 -2.82 -11.00
CA ILE A 173 12.28 -2.12 -11.74
C ILE A 173 12.77 -0.74 -12.16
N ALA A 174 13.39 0.02 -11.25
CA ALA A 174 13.98 1.31 -11.57
C ALA A 174 15.00 1.19 -12.70
N ALA A 175 15.90 0.21 -12.65
CA ALA A 175 16.90 -0.02 -13.70
C ALA A 175 16.27 -0.39 -15.05
N ARG A 176 15.28 -1.29 -15.06
CA ARG A 176 14.55 -1.70 -16.26
C ARG A 176 13.87 -0.51 -16.93
N TYR A 177 13.07 0.25 -16.18
CA TYR A 177 12.31 1.36 -16.74
C TYR A 177 13.14 2.63 -16.95
N ALA A 178 14.30 2.77 -16.30
CA ALA A 178 15.28 3.78 -16.66
C ALA A 178 15.90 3.47 -18.03
N LEU A 179 16.27 2.20 -18.29
CA LEU A 179 16.77 1.78 -19.59
C LEU A 179 15.71 1.98 -20.69
N MET A 180 14.45 1.64 -20.43
CA MET A 180 13.38 1.75 -21.43
C MET A 180 13.00 3.20 -21.77
N ARG A 181 13.19 4.13 -20.83
CA ARG A 181 12.92 5.57 -21.03
C ARG A 181 14.03 6.30 -21.79
N ARG A 182 15.27 5.81 -21.74
CA ARG A 182 16.39 6.43 -22.45
C ARG A 182 16.21 6.36 -23.97
N PRO A 183 16.55 7.42 -24.72
CA PRO A 183 16.47 7.39 -26.17
C PRO A 183 17.47 6.38 -26.75
N ARG A 184 17.05 5.65 -27.80
CA ARG A 184 17.84 4.55 -28.39
C ARG A 184 19.20 4.99 -28.95
N SER A 185 19.36 6.27 -29.26
CA SER A 185 20.62 6.89 -29.71
C SER A 185 21.69 6.92 -28.62
N GLU A 186 21.30 7.03 -27.35
CA GLU A 186 22.21 7.11 -26.20
C GLU A 186 22.58 5.74 -25.62
N LEU A 187 21.94 4.67 -26.10
CA LEU A 187 22.19 3.31 -25.63
C LEU A 187 23.44 2.70 -26.29
N SER A 188 24.28 2.07 -25.49
CA SER A 188 25.37 1.21 -25.98
C SER A 188 24.81 -0.02 -26.71
N GLY A 189 25.65 -0.75 -27.46
CA GLY A 189 25.22 -1.97 -28.16
C GLY A 189 24.61 -3.01 -27.22
N ALA A 190 25.21 -3.23 -26.06
CA ALA A 190 24.70 -4.14 -25.02
C ALA A 190 23.39 -3.64 -24.42
N GLN A 191 23.29 -2.34 -24.12
CA GLN A 191 22.06 -1.73 -23.61
C GLN A 191 20.92 -1.78 -24.62
N ARG A 192 21.22 -1.64 -25.92
CA ARG A 192 20.23 -1.74 -27.00
C ARG A 192 19.69 -3.16 -27.14
N LYS A 193 20.53 -4.19 -26.97
CA LYS A 193 20.10 -5.59 -26.91
C LYS A 193 19.15 -5.82 -25.73
N LEU A 194 19.54 -5.36 -24.54
CA LEU A 194 18.74 -5.49 -23.33
C LEU A 194 17.41 -4.73 -23.44
N TRP A 195 17.43 -3.54 -24.04
CA TRP A 195 16.22 -2.76 -24.34
C TRP A 195 15.26 -3.52 -25.27
N MET A 196 15.79 -4.16 -26.33
CA MET A 196 14.98 -4.98 -27.24
C MET A 196 14.36 -6.19 -26.54
N GLU A 197 15.10 -6.86 -25.65
CA GLU A 197 14.59 -7.98 -24.84
C GLU A 197 13.49 -7.52 -23.89
N CYS A 198 13.70 -6.41 -23.17
CA CYS A 198 12.68 -5.81 -22.30
C CYS A 198 11.42 -5.43 -23.09
N LYS A 199 11.59 -4.86 -24.29
CA LYS A 199 10.48 -4.45 -25.15
C LYS A 199 9.69 -5.65 -25.70
N ARG A 200 10.37 -6.75 -26.03
CA ARG A 200 9.75 -8.01 -26.50
C ARG A 200 8.86 -8.65 -25.43
N GLU A 201 9.17 -8.43 -24.16
CA GLU A 201 8.40 -8.97 -23.04
C GLU A 201 7.12 -8.18 -22.75
N GLU A 202 7.01 -6.94 -23.21
CA GLU A 202 5.77 -6.16 -23.10
C GLU A 202 4.65 -6.82 -23.90
N ASN A 203 3.48 -6.94 -23.27
CA ASN A 203 2.26 -7.45 -23.89
C ASN A 203 1.11 -6.42 -23.74
N PRO A 204 -0.01 -6.58 -24.45
CA PRO A 204 -1.15 -5.66 -24.31
C PRO A 204 -1.69 -5.54 -22.88
N LYS A 205 -1.60 -6.61 -22.07
CA LYS A 205 -2.08 -6.64 -20.67
C LYS A 205 -1.15 -5.98 -19.65
N THR A 206 0.10 -5.70 -20.03
CA THR A 206 1.08 -4.96 -19.21
C THR A 206 1.23 -3.51 -19.68
N LYS A 207 0.46 -3.10 -20.69
CA LYS A 207 0.48 -1.74 -21.21
C LYS A 207 0.03 -0.77 -20.11
N GLY A 208 0.92 0.12 -19.70
CA GLY A 208 0.66 1.09 -18.65
C GLY A 208 0.96 0.60 -17.23
N SER A 209 1.34 -0.66 -17.04
CA SER A 209 1.72 -1.21 -15.74
C SER A 209 3.23 -1.48 -15.67
N LEU A 210 3.81 -1.30 -14.48
CA LEU A 210 5.19 -1.70 -14.24
C LEU A 210 5.23 -3.18 -13.87
N PHE A 211 6.18 -3.92 -14.44
CA PHE A 211 6.39 -5.32 -14.14
C PHE A 211 7.86 -5.69 -14.20
N PHE A 212 8.19 -6.83 -13.58
CA PHE A 212 9.48 -7.48 -13.73
C PHE A 212 9.30 -8.97 -14.01
N THR A 213 10.33 -9.58 -14.56
CA THR A 213 10.45 -11.02 -14.82
C THR A 213 11.62 -11.60 -14.04
N GLU A 214 11.71 -12.92 -13.96
CA GLU A 214 12.86 -13.56 -13.31
C GLU A 214 14.19 -13.28 -14.05
N GLU A 215 14.14 -13.04 -15.35
CA GLU A 215 15.32 -12.71 -16.15
C GLU A 215 15.86 -11.31 -15.84
N ASP A 216 15.03 -10.39 -15.36
CA ASP A 216 15.46 -9.03 -15.00
C ASP A 216 16.45 -9.04 -13.83
N PHE A 217 16.29 -9.96 -12.87
CA PHE A 217 17.28 -10.13 -11.81
C PHE A 217 18.65 -10.54 -12.37
N LYS A 218 18.67 -11.44 -13.37
CA LYS A 218 19.91 -11.88 -14.01
C LYS A 218 20.53 -10.74 -14.83
N ARG A 219 19.71 -9.95 -15.51
CA ARG A 219 20.15 -8.85 -16.39
C ARG A 219 20.66 -7.64 -15.60
N PHE A 220 19.96 -7.22 -14.56
CA PHE A 220 20.23 -5.96 -13.84
C PHE A 220 20.99 -6.15 -12.53
N LYS A 221 20.78 -7.26 -11.81
CA LYS A 221 21.45 -7.57 -10.54
C LYS A 221 22.51 -8.66 -10.65
N LYS A 222 22.62 -9.33 -11.81
CA LYS A 222 23.49 -10.51 -12.01
C LYS A 222 23.24 -11.62 -10.98
N SER A 223 22.03 -11.66 -10.43
CA SER A 223 21.57 -12.66 -9.47
C SER A 223 20.37 -13.41 -10.03
N SER A 224 20.04 -14.56 -9.47
CA SER A 224 18.79 -15.26 -9.78
C SER A 224 17.88 -15.21 -8.56
N LEU A 225 16.57 -15.26 -8.77
CA LEU A 225 15.64 -15.38 -7.65
C LEU A 225 15.89 -16.71 -6.94
N SER A 226 16.35 -16.67 -5.70
CA SER A 226 16.51 -17.88 -4.90
C SER A 226 15.14 -18.48 -4.53
N LYS A 227 15.13 -19.74 -4.05
CA LYS A 227 13.91 -20.37 -3.52
C LYS A 227 13.29 -19.54 -2.38
N ALA A 228 14.12 -18.94 -1.53
CA ALA A 228 13.68 -18.05 -0.45
C ALA A 228 13.00 -16.78 -0.99
N MET A 229 13.58 -16.13 -2.00
CA MET A 229 12.98 -14.95 -2.62
C MET A 229 11.64 -15.27 -3.28
N ARG A 230 11.54 -16.43 -3.96
CA ARG A 230 10.26 -16.89 -4.54
C ARG A 230 9.18 -17.12 -3.50
N GLN A 231 9.54 -17.64 -2.32
CA GLN A 231 8.60 -17.75 -1.20
C GLN A 231 8.14 -16.37 -0.73
N LEU A 232 9.06 -15.42 -0.60
CA LEU A 232 8.70 -14.05 -0.22
C LEU A 232 7.82 -13.35 -1.27
N LEU A 233 7.96 -13.66 -2.57
CA LEU A 233 7.04 -13.17 -3.59
C LEU A 233 5.59 -13.66 -3.37
N VAL A 234 5.39 -14.82 -2.73
CA VAL A 234 4.06 -15.31 -2.35
C VAL A 234 3.46 -14.41 -1.27
N VAL A 235 4.27 -14.01 -0.28
CA VAL A 235 3.87 -13.04 0.75
C VAL A 235 3.50 -11.70 0.13
N LEU A 236 4.34 -11.17 -0.76
CA LEU A 236 4.08 -9.90 -1.45
C LEU A 236 2.80 -9.92 -2.29
N ARG A 237 2.47 -11.07 -2.87
CA ARG A 237 1.22 -11.27 -3.60
C ARG A 237 0.01 -11.28 -2.66
N HIS A 238 0.15 -11.92 -1.50
CA HIS A 238 -0.93 -11.98 -0.51
C HIS A 238 -1.29 -10.59 0.03
N VAL A 239 -0.30 -9.76 0.28
CA VAL A 239 -0.49 -8.37 0.74
C VAL A 239 -0.88 -7.42 -0.41
N GLY A 240 -0.97 -7.92 -1.65
CA GLY A 240 -1.43 -7.14 -2.80
C GLY A 240 -0.41 -6.13 -3.33
N ARG A 241 0.88 -6.30 -3.05
CA ARG A 241 1.95 -5.44 -3.62
C ARG A 241 2.32 -5.80 -5.05
N ILE A 242 2.12 -7.07 -5.42
CA ILE A 242 2.38 -7.59 -6.76
C ILE A 242 1.30 -8.59 -7.17
N SER A 243 1.02 -8.67 -8.46
CA SER A 243 0.21 -9.72 -9.07
C SER A 243 1.05 -10.55 -10.04
N SER A 244 0.65 -11.80 -10.33
CA SER A 244 1.34 -12.63 -11.32
C SER A 244 0.51 -12.80 -12.57
N LEU A 245 1.09 -12.43 -13.70
CA LEU A 245 0.52 -12.64 -15.02
C LEU A 245 1.34 -13.72 -15.75
N ARG A 246 0.66 -14.79 -16.19
CA ARG A 246 1.23 -15.84 -17.03
C ARG A 246 0.53 -15.82 -18.38
N GLU A 247 1.29 -15.58 -19.44
CA GLU A 247 0.79 -15.71 -20.81
C GLU A 247 1.79 -16.49 -21.66
N GLY A 248 1.29 -17.46 -22.42
CA GLY A 248 2.11 -18.29 -23.32
C GLY A 248 3.02 -19.31 -22.63
N GLY A 249 2.78 -19.65 -21.36
CA GLY A 249 3.46 -20.73 -20.61
C GLY A 249 4.92 -20.49 -20.24
N ALA A 250 5.65 -19.62 -20.96
CA ALA A 250 7.11 -19.51 -20.84
C ALA A 250 7.60 -18.45 -19.84
N VAL A 251 6.89 -17.31 -19.69
CA VAL A 251 7.38 -16.16 -18.89
C VAL A 251 6.36 -15.72 -17.86
N VAL A 252 6.77 -15.72 -16.59
CA VAL A 252 6.00 -15.17 -15.47
C VAL A 252 6.34 -13.70 -15.31
N ARG A 253 5.32 -12.84 -15.38
CA ARG A 253 5.45 -11.40 -15.16
C ARG A 253 4.86 -11.06 -13.80
N HIS A 254 5.64 -10.39 -12.97
CA HIS A 254 5.21 -9.87 -11.68
C HIS A 254 4.86 -8.40 -11.86
N VAL A 255 3.56 -8.10 -11.89
CA VAL A 255 3.03 -6.76 -12.16
C VAL A 255 2.81 -6.04 -10.84
N LEU A 256 3.23 -4.78 -10.76
CA LEU A 256 3.03 -3.93 -9.59
C LEU A 256 1.57 -3.50 -9.54
N THR A 257 0.99 -3.57 -8.35
CA THR A 257 -0.38 -3.15 -8.05
C THR A 257 -0.30 -1.92 -7.17
#